data_AF-A0A368KFE2-F1
#
_entry.id   AF-A0A368KFE2-F1
#
_cell.length_a   1.000
_cell.length_b   1.000
_cell.length_c   1.000
_cell.angle_alpha   90.00
_cell.angle_beta   90.00
_cell.angle_gamma   90.00
#
_symmetry.space_group_name_H-M   'P 1'
#
loop_
_entity.id
_entity.type
_entity.pdbx_description
1 polymer ?
#
loop_
_entity_poly.entity_id
_entity_poly.type
_entity_poly.pdbx_seq_one_letter_code
_entity_poly.pdbx_strand_id
1 'polypeptide(L)'
;MFDVIDFLQTVGQDAQWRHADTEALAVALTEAEIDPELRVAILAGDEQGLQALLGQDPFCCLINPAKPDEEQEECDGSCEEEEENDNDKDKENDKGRG
;
A
#
# COMPACT_ATOMS: atom_id res chain seq x y z
N MET A 1 -11.66 12.18 -14.77
CA MET A 1 -10.93 11.21 -15.59
C MET A 1 -10.70 10.05 -14.65
N PHE A 2 -11.33 8.91 -14.94
CA PHE A 2 -11.22 7.72 -14.11
C PHE A 2 -10.05 6.93 -14.67
N ASP A 3 -9.03 6.68 -13.87
CA ASP A 3 -7.85 5.94 -14.31
C ASP A 3 -7.77 4.55 -13.66
N VAL A 4 -6.69 3.83 -13.94
CA VAL A 4 -6.49 2.47 -13.45
C VAL A 4 -6.32 2.41 -11.93
N ILE A 5 -5.83 3.47 -11.29
CA ILE A 5 -5.68 3.52 -9.83
C ILE A 5 -7.06 3.69 -9.19
N ASP A 6 -7.90 4.58 -9.74
CA ASP A 6 -9.28 4.74 -9.29
C ASP A 6 -10.09 3.44 -9.43
N PHE A 7 -9.85 2.71 -10.54
CA PHE A 7 -10.44 1.39 -10.77
C PHE A 7 -10.01 0.38 -9.71
N LEU A 8 -8.70 0.23 -9.48
CA LEU A 8 -8.16 -0.72 -8.51
C LEU A 8 -8.59 -0.38 -7.07
N GLN A 9 -8.72 0.91 -6.74
CA GLN A 9 -9.29 1.34 -5.47
C GLN A 9 -10.75 0.87 -5.32
N THR A 10 -11.57 1.04 -6.35
CA THR A 10 -12.98 0.59 -6.34
C THR A 10 -13.07 -0.92 -6.14
N VAL A 11 -12.22 -1.68 -6.84
CA VAL A 11 -12.12 -3.15 -6.70
C VAL A 11 -11.69 -3.54 -5.28
N GLY A 12 -10.74 -2.82 -4.68
CA GLY A 12 -10.25 -3.08 -3.33
C GLY A 12 -11.26 -2.73 -2.22
N GLN A 13 -12.13 -1.75 -2.46
CA GLN A 13 -13.17 -1.33 -1.49
C GLN A 13 -14.37 -2.27 -1.48
N ASP A 14 -14.69 -2.93 -2.59
CA ASP A 14 -15.83 -3.82 -2.70
C ASP A 14 -15.41 -5.30 -2.58
N ALA A 15 -15.75 -5.89 -1.43
CA ALA A 15 -15.43 -7.27 -1.10
C ALA A 15 -16.02 -8.30 -2.08
N GLN A 16 -17.04 -7.94 -2.87
CA GLN A 16 -17.62 -8.84 -3.88
C GLN A 16 -16.59 -9.20 -4.96
N TRP A 17 -15.64 -8.31 -5.28
CA TRP A 17 -14.60 -8.58 -6.27
C TRP A 17 -13.63 -9.68 -5.87
N ARG A 18 -13.49 -9.98 -4.57
CA ARG A 18 -12.66 -11.10 -4.08
C ARG A 18 -13.09 -12.46 -4.65
N HIS A 19 -14.37 -12.58 -5.02
CA HIS A 19 -14.97 -13.81 -5.55
C HIS A 19 -15.47 -13.65 -6.98
N ALA A 20 -15.29 -12.49 -7.59
CA ALA A 20 -15.63 -12.27 -8.99
C ALA A 20 -14.75 -13.16 -9.88
N ASP A 21 -15.33 -13.68 -10.95
CA ASP A 21 -14.57 -14.38 -11.97
C ASP A 21 -13.82 -13.39 -12.88
N THR A 22 -12.86 -13.93 -13.62
CA THR A 22 -12.04 -13.14 -14.55
C THR A 22 -12.86 -12.49 -15.66
N GLU A 23 -14.01 -13.07 -16.04
CA GLU A 23 -14.87 -12.53 -17.09
C GLU A 23 -15.59 -11.26 -16.61
N ALA A 24 -16.14 -11.26 -15.40
CA ALA A 24 -16.73 -10.09 -14.77
C ALA A 24 -15.70 -8.95 -14.63
N LEU A 25 -14.46 -9.29 -14.23
CA LEU A 25 -13.37 -8.31 -14.15
C LEU A 25 -13.02 -7.72 -15.54
N ALA A 26 -12.99 -8.55 -16.58
CA ALA A 26 -12.69 -8.10 -17.95
C ALA A 26 -13.77 -7.16 -18.50
N VAL A 27 -15.04 -7.42 -18.19
CA VAL A 27 -16.17 -6.52 -18.52
C VAL A 27 -15.99 -5.18 -17.81
N ALA A 28 -15.76 -5.19 -16.49
CA ALA A 28 -15.60 -3.97 -15.70
C ALA A 28 -14.42 -3.10 -16.18
N LEU A 29 -13.28 -3.72 -16.49
CA LEU A 29 -12.12 -3.04 -17.08
C LEU A 29 -12.43 -2.38 -18.43
N THR A 30 -13.33 -3.00 -19.21
CA THR A 30 -13.74 -2.49 -20.52
C THR A 30 -14.72 -1.34 -20.41
N GLU A 31 -15.70 -1.44 -19.51
CA GLU A 31 -16.66 -0.38 -19.21
C GLU A 31 -16.00 0.86 -18.60
N ALA A 32 -14.95 0.65 -17.80
CA ALA A 32 -14.13 1.72 -17.23
C ALA A 32 -13.14 2.34 -18.24
N GLU A 33 -13.15 1.90 -19.51
CA GLU A 33 -12.30 2.43 -20.58
C GLU A 33 -10.79 2.39 -20.27
N ILE A 34 -10.33 1.44 -19.43
CA ILE A 34 -8.92 1.30 -19.04
C ILE A 34 -8.05 1.02 -20.27
N ASP A 35 -6.79 1.45 -20.28
CA ASP A 35 -5.90 1.19 -21.43
C ASP A 35 -5.75 -0.32 -21.71
N PRO A 36 -5.80 -0.77 -22.98
CA PRO A 36 -5.69 -2.19 -23.34
C PRO A 36 -4.46 -2.90 -22.74
N GLU A 37 -3.31 -2.24 -22.66
CA GLU A 37 -2.08 -2.85 -22.12
C GLU A 37 -2.24 -3.12 -20.62
N LEU A 38 -2.86 -2.19 -19.89
CA LEU A 38 -3.18 -2.34 -18.47
C LEU A 38 -4.22 -3.44 -18.23
N ARG A 39 -5.24 -3.56 -19.10
CA ARG A 39 -6.24 -4.64 -18.98
C ARG A 39 -5.58 -6.01 -19.09
N VAL A 40 -4.67 -6.17 -20.06
CA VAL A 40 -3.94 -7.42 -20.27
C VAL A 40 -3.09 -7.76 -19.05
N ALA A 41 -2.32 -6.79 -18.53
CA ALA A 41 -1.49 -7.00 -17.34
C ALA A 41 -2.32 -7.39 -16.11
N ILE A 42 -3.46 -6.71 -15.87
CA ILE A 42 -4.35 -7.00 -14.74
C ILE A 42 -4.97 -8.40 -14.86
N LEU A 43 -5.52 -8.76 -16.02
CA LEU A 43 -6.16 -10.07 -16.22
C LEU A 43 -5.17 -11.24 -16.17
N ALA A 44 -3.91 -11.00 -16.53
CA ALA A 44 -2.84 -12.00 -16.44
C ALA A 44 -2.22 -12.12 -15.04
N GLY A 45 -2.52 -11.19 -14.12
CA GLY A 45 -1.82 -11.08 -12.83
C GLY A 45 -0.34 -10.73 -13.00
N ASP A 46 0.02 -10.03 -14.08
CA ASP A 46 1.40 -9.64 -14.39
C ASP A 46 1.81 -8.41 -13.58
N GLU A 47 2.21 -8.64 -12.32
CA GLU A 47 2.65 -7.58 -11.40
C GLU A 47 3.81 -6.76 -11.96
N GLN A 48 4.79 -7.41 -12.62
CA GLN A 48 5.96 -6.73 -13.18
C GLN A 48 5.58 -5.89 -14.39
N GLY A 49 4.75 -6.42 -15.29
CA GLY A 49 4.22 -5.68 -16.44
C GLY A 49 3.38 -4.49 -16.00
N LEU A 50 2.52 -4.67 -14.98
CA LEU A 50 1.71 -3.60 -14.43
C LEU A 50 2.57 -2.49 -13.80
N GLN A 51 3.60 -2.83 -13.02
CA GLN A 51 4.55 -1.85 -12.46
C GLN A 51 5.25 -1.05 -13.55
N ALA A 52 5.72 -1.71 -14.61
CA ALA A 52 6.38 -1.04 -15.74
C ALA A 52 5.46 -0.06 -16.47
N LEU A 53 4.19 -0.46 -16.71
CA LEU A 53 3.18 0.40 -17.33
C LEU A 53 2.83 1.62 -16.46
N LEU A 54 2.84 1.45 -15.14
CA LEU A 54 2.60 2.53 -14.18
C LEU A 54 3.85 3.39 -13.90
N GLY A 55 5.01 3.04 -14.47
CA GLY A 55 6.28 3.72 -14.20
C GLY A 55 6.72 3.61 -12.74
N GLN A 56 6.31 2.54 -12.05
CA GLN A 56 6.68 2.28 -10.67
C GLN A 56 7.88 1.35 -10.57
N ASP A 57 8.79 1.66 -9.67
CA ASP A 57 9.85 0.76 -9.25
C ASP A 57 9.35 -0.17 -8.13
N PRO A 58 9.95 -1.35 -7.94
CA PRO A 58 9.63 -2.23 -6.83
C PRO A 58 9.80 -1.49 -5.49
N PHE A 59 8.73 -1.39 -4.72
CA PHE A 59 8.77 -0.84 -3.36
C PHE A 59 8.63 -1.96 -2.34
N CYS A 60 9.41 -1.87 -1.25
CA CYS A 60 9.35 -2.84 -0.16
C CYS A 60 8.59 -2.19 1.01
N CYS A 61 7.33 -2.60 1.22
CA CYS A 61 6.56 -2.20 2.40
C CYS A 61 6.97 -3.08 3.59
N LEU A 62 7.53 -2.46 4.63
CA LEU A 62 7.65 -3.10 5.93
C LEU A 62 6.33 -2.93 6.69
N ILE A 63 5.49 -3.96 6.72
CA ILE A 63 4.36 -3.99 7.65
C ILE A 63 4.92 -4.44 9.00
N ASN A 64 5.09 -3.50 9.94
CA ASN A 64 5.44 -3.83 11.31
C ASN A 64 4.21 -4.47 11.99
N PRO A 65 4.27 -5.74 12.44
CA PRO A 65 3.16 -6.34 13.16
C PRO A 65 2.86 -5.54 14.43
N ALA A 66 1.58 -5.34 14.73
CA ALA A 66 1.16 -4.67 15.95
C ALA A 66 1.74 -5.41 17.17
N LYS A 67 2.33 -4.64 18.11
CA LYS A 67 2.70 -5.19 19.41
C LYS A 67 1.42 -5.61 20.15
N PRO A 68 1.43 -6.73 20.89
CA PRO A 68 0.22 -7.35 21.45
C PRO A 68 -0.54 -6.49 22.47
N ASP A 69 -0.01 -5.33 22.84
CA ASP A 69 -0.44 -4.45 23.92
C ASP A 69 -0.56 -2.97 23.51
N GLU A 70 -0.41 -2.65 22.22
CA GLU A 70 -0.66 -1.30 21.69
C GLU A 70 -2.06 -1.27 21.04
N GLU A 71 -2.96 -0.44 21.57
CA GLU A 71 -4.23 -0.12 20.92
C GLU A 71 -3.92 0.56 19.58
N GLN A 72 -4.38 -0.02 18.47
CA GLN A 72 -4.21 0.59 17.15
C GLN A 72 -5.03 1.87 17.10
N GLU A 73 -4.38 3.03 17.13
CA GLU A 73 -5.03 4.26 16.72
C GLU A 73 -5.43 4.11 15.24
N GLU A 74 -6.73 4.23 14.95
CA GLU A 74 -7.25 4.21 13.59
C GLU A 74 -6.67 5.44 12.85
N CYS A 75 -5.63 5.23 12.04
CA CYS A 75 -5.06 6.30 11.20
C CYS A 75 -6.07 6.66 10.10
N ASP A 76 -6.79 7.77 10.29
CA ASP A 76 -7.79 8.32 9.36
C ASP A 76 -7.17 9.12 8.20
N GLY A 77 -5.86 8.99 7.99
CA GLY A 77 -5.11 9.68 6.93
C GLY A 77 -4.52 11.03 7.34
N SER A 78 -4.59 11.43 8.61
CA SER A 78 -3.97 12.66 9.12
C SER A 78 -2.74 12.42 10.02
N CYS A 79 -2.08 11.28 9.89
CA CYS A 79 -0.90 10.95 10.69
C CYS A 79 0.29 11.80 10.22
N GLU A 80 0.48 12.97 10.86
CA GLU A 80 1.70 13.77 10.72
C GLU A 80 2.89 12.89 11.14
N GLU A 81 3.93 12.84 10.31
CA GLU A 81 5.18 12.15 10.64
C GLU A 81 5.77 12.81 11.90
N GLU A 82 5.63 12.17 13.06
CA GLU A 82 6.33 12.59 14.26
C GLU A 82 7.83 12.36 14.05
N GLU A 83 8.52 13.44 13.67
CA GLU A 83 9.98 13.53 13.66
C GLU A 83 10.49 13.20 15.08
N GLU A 84 11.03 12.01 15.27
CA GLU A 84 11.67 11.60 16.52
C GLU A 84 12.88 12.51 16.80
N ASN A 85 12.67 13.48 17.68
CA ASN A 85 13.71 14.38 18.17
C ASN A 85 14.53 13.63 19.22
N ASP A 86 15.55 12.91 18.75
CA ASP A 86 16.55 12.22 19.57
C ASP A 86 17.38 13.27 20.35
N ASN A 87 16.89 13.63 21.53
CA ASN A 87 17.53 14.57 22.45
C ASN A 87 17.56 14.01 23.87
N ASP A 88 18.00 12.75 24.04
CA ASP A 88 18.43 12.27 25.35
C ASP A 88 19.87 12.73 25.65
N LYS A 89 19.95 13.98 26.11
CA LYS A 89 21.06 14.43 26.94
C LYS A 89 20.84 13.91 28.35
N ASP A 90 21.60 12.91 28.77
CA ASP A 90 21.97 12.80 30.17
C ASP A 90 23.46 12.55 30.38
N LYS A 91 24.05 13.52 31.07
CA LYS A 91 25.42 13.54 31.55
C LYS A 91 25.50 12.83 32.90
N GLU A 92 26.56 12.04 33.04
CA GLU A 92 27.47 11.99 34.20
C GLU A 92 27.04 11.23 35.47
N ASN A 93 27.78 10.16 35.78
CA ASN A 93 28.45 9.87 37.08
C ASN A 93 29.28 8.58 36.90
N ASP A 94 30.59 8.63 36.71
CA ASP A 94 31.65 8.77 37.72
C ASP A 94 31.83 7.57 38.69
N LYS A 95 33.06 7.04 38.66
CA LYS A 95 33.79 6.10 39.55
C LYS A 95 33.47 4.59 39.56
N GLY A 96 34.51 3.82 39.22
CA GLY A 96 34.66 2.45 39.72
C GLY A 96 35.79 1.64 39.07
N ARG A 97 37.04 2.03 39.32
CA ARG A 97 38.23 1.21 39.06
C ARG A 97 38.27 0.07 40.09
N GLY A 98 38.39 -1.18 39.62
CA GLY A 98 38.64 -2.38 40.44
C GLY A 98 39.03 -3.54 39.57
#